data_AF-A0A7L3AKV0-F1
#
_entry.id   AF-A0A7L3AKV0-F1
#
_cell.length_a   1.000
_cell.length_b   1.000
_cell.length_c   1.000
_cell.angle_alpha   90.00
_cell.angle_beta   90.00
_cell.angle_gamma   90.00
#
_symmetry.space_group_name_H-M   'P 1'
#
loop_
_entity.id
_entity.type
_entity.pdbx_description
1 polymer ?
#
loop_
_entity_poly.entity_id
_entity_poly.type
_entity_poly.pdbx_seq_one_letter_code
_entity_poly.pdbx_strand_id
1 'polypeptide(L)'
;MEEKLLPKEKNKLRKPVVEKMRRDRINSSIEQLKLLLEKEFQRHQPNSKLEKADILEVAVSYLKQQSQLQDQTFIHKNLEQDFNSGYLRCLKEAMHFLSYYEPKKETQVQLIKHFCKAQMGADVRYSPALRSPPLSPHLFARKQPAQKTVAAAPTIWRPW
;
A
#
# COMPACT_ATOMS: atom_id res chain seq x y z
N MET A 1 58.93 16.58 0.06
CA MET A 1 58.80 16.01 -1.30
C MET A 1 57.35 15.60 -1.44
N GLU A 2 56.52 16.50 -1.94
CA GLU A 2 55.06 16.31 -1.98
C GLU A 2 54.74 15.56 -3.27
N GLU A 3 54.55 14.24 -3.17
CA GLU A 3 54.21 13.37 -4.30
C GLU A 3 52.79 13.69 -4.77
N LYS A 4 52.69 14.63 -5.71
CA LYS A 4 51.45 15.05 -6.34
C LYS A 4 50.98 13.94 -7.29
N LEU A 5 50.28 12.94 -6.74
CA LEU A 5 49.66 11.85 -7.50
C LEU A 5 48.83 12.41 -8.68
N LEU A 6 48.94 11.80 -9.85
CA LEU A 6 48.27 12.28 -11.07
C LEU A 6 46.73 12.16 -10.91
N PRO A 7 45.91 13.06 -11.51
CA PRO A 7 44.44 13.00 -11.43
C PRO A 7 43.83 11.64 -11.83
N LYS A 8 44.49 10.90 -12.72
CA LYS A 8 44.11 9.54 -13.14
C LYS A 8 44.30 8.49 -12.03
N GLU A 9 45.32 8.62 -11.19
CA GLU A 9 45.58 7.73 -10.06
C GLU A 9 44.64 8.02 -8.89
N LYS A 10 44.34 9.31 -8.63
CA LYS A 10 43.30 9.71 -7.67
C LYS A 10 41.92 9.14 -8.03
N ASN A 11 41.59 9.08 -9.32
CA ASN A 11 40.32 8.49 -9.80
C ASN A 11 40.33 6.95 -9.70
N LYS A 12 41.48 6.30 -9.90
CA LYS A 12 41.67 4.85 -9.68
C LYS A 12 41.56 4.45 -8.21
N LEU A 13 41.89 5.35 -7.27
CA LEU A 13 41.77 5.13 -5.81
C LEU A 13 40.42 5.56 -5.23
N ARG A 14 39.71 6.52 -5.84
CA ARG A 14 38.36 6.93 -5.40
C ARG A 14 37.30 5.86 -5.66
N LYS A 15 37.36 5.21 -6.82
CA LYS A 15 36.44 4.12 -7.18
C LYS A 15 36.42 2.96 -6.16
N PRO A 16 37.57 2.42 -5.69
CA PRO A 16 37.56 1.36 -4.68
C PRO A 16 37.08 1.83 -3.31
N VAL A 17 37.28 3.10 -2.93
CA VAL A 17 36.75 3.63 -1.66
C VAL A 17 35.23 3.74 -1.70
N VAL A 18 34.64 4.28 -2.77
CA VAL A 18 33.18 4.37 -2.92
C VAL A 18 32.55 2.98 -2.98
N GLU A 19 33.17 2.04 -3.69
CA GLU A 19 32.72 0.66 -3.76
C GLU A 19 32.77 -0.02 -2.38
N LYS A 20 33.83 0.22 -1.60
CA LYS A 20 33.93 -0.26 -0.22
C LYS A 20 32.80 0.29 0.64
N MET A 21 32.55 1.61 0.60
CA MET A 21 31.44 2.23 1.33
C MET A 21 30.08 1.64 0.93
N ARG A 22 29.87 1.35 -0.36
CA ARG A 22 28.64 0.69 -0.83
C ARG A 22 28.51 -0.70 -0.22
N ARG A 23 29.58 -1.51 -0.24
CA ARG A 23 29.59 -2.86 0.35
C ARG A 23 29.36 -2.83 1.85
N ASP A 24 29.99 -1.90 2.55
CA ASP A 24 29.83 -1.72 3.99
C ASP A 24 28.37 -1.35 4.33
N ARG A 25 27.76 -0.45 3.56
CA ARG A 25 26.34 -0.13 3.69
C ARG A 25 25.44 -1.35 3.47
N ILE A 26 25.67 -2.12 2.40
CA ILE A 26 24.90 -3.33 2.11
C ILE A 26 25.03 -4.34 3.26
N ASN A 27 26.25 -4.58 3.75
CA ASN A 27 26.50 -5.50 4.84
C ASN A 27 25.82 -5.04 6.14
N SER A 28 25.87 -3.74 6.44
CA SER A 28 25.16 -3.17 7.59
C SER A 28 23.66 -3.40 7.49
N SER A 29 23.06 -3.19 6.31
CA SER A 29 21.62 -3.43 6.11
C SER A 29 21.25 -4.91 6.24
N ILE A 30 22.11 -5.83 5.80
CA ILE A 30 21.89 -7.27 5.97
C ILE A 30 21.93 -7.66 7.46
N GLU A 31 22.85 -7.11 8.25
CA GLU A 31 22.88 -7.37 9.69
C GLU A 31 21.67 -6.76 10.41
N GLN A 32 21.21 -5.58 9.99
CA GLN A 32 19.96 -4.99 10.49
C GLN A 32 18.74 -5.88 10.19
N LEU A 33 18.66 -6.45 8.98
CA LEU A 33 17.59 -7.38 8.62
C LEU A 33 17.60 -8.62 9.52
N LYS A 34 18.78 -9.15 9.84
CA LYS A 34 18.93 -10.27 10.75
C LYS A 34 18.33 -9.98 12.13
N LEU A 35 18.59 -8.81 12.68
CA LEU A 35 18.04 -8.37 13.97
C LEU A 35 16.52 -8.17 13.93
N LEU A 36 16.01 -7.51 12.88
CA LEU A 36 14.57 -7.24 12.74
C LEU A 36 13.74 -8.52 12.62
N LEU A 37 14.30 -9.55 11.99
CA LEU A 37 13.63 -10.82 11.71
C LEU A 37 14.06 -11.94 12.66
N GLU A 38 14.73 -11.63 13.78
CA GLU A 38 15.27 -12.63 14.72
C GLU A 38 14.24 -13.68 15.14
N LYS A 39 13.00 -13.26 15.43
CA LYS A 39 11.88 -14.16 15.77
C LYS A 39 11.51 -15.11 14.62
N GLU A 40 11.54 -14.61 13.38
CA GLU A 40 11.28 -15.44 12.21
C GLU A 40 12.41 -16.44 11.98
N PHE A 41 13.66 -16.05 12.21
CA PHE A 41 14.78 -16.99 12.15
C PHE A 41 14.69 -18.07 13.24
N GLN A 42 14.31 -17.73 14.47
CA GLN A 42 14.08 -18.71 15.52
C GLN A 42 12.98 -19.72 15.15
N ARG A 43 11.95 -19.29 14.43
CA ARG A 43 10.86 -20.17 13.98
C ARG A 43 11.31 -21.13 12.87
N HIS A 44 12.12 -20.67 11.93
CA HIS A 44 12.51 -21.47 10.75
C HIS A 44 13.81 -22.27 10.97
N GLN A 45 14.81 -21.71 11.67
CA GLN A 45 16.13 -22.30 11.90
C GLN A 45 16.73 -21.86 13.27
N PRO A 46 16.27 -22.44 14.40
CA PRO A 46 16.64 -21.96 15.75
C PRO A 46 18.13 -22.09 16.13
N ASN A 47 18.91 -22.92 15.44
CA ASN A 47 20.31 -23.22 15.83
C ASN A 47 21.31 -23.23 14.66
N SER A 48 20.96 -22.62 13.51
CA SER A 48 21.83 -22.60 12.33
C SER A 48 22.62 -21.29 12.24
N LYS A 49 23.85 -21.37 11.73
CA LYS A 49 24.63 -20.19 11.38
C LYS A 49 23.99 -19.56 10.14
N LEU A 50 23.29 -18.44 10.32
CA LEU A 50 22.60 -17.76 9.21
C LEU A 50 23.61 -17.25 8.18
N GLU A 51 23.57 -17.82 6.97
CA GLU A 51 24.30 -17.29 5.83
C GLU A 51 23.57 -16.07 5.26
N LYS A 52 24.27 -15.25 4.48
CA LYS A 52 23.66 -14.06 3.86
C LYS A 52 22.50 -14.41 2.94
N ALA A 53 22.56 -15.58 2.29
CA ALA A 53 21.48 -16.07 1.44
C ALA A 53 20.23 -16.39 2.28
N ASP A 54 20.39 -17.11 3.40
CA ASP A 54 19.29 -17.44 4.30
C ASP A 54 18.60 -16.18 4.85
N ILE A 55 19.39 -15.18 5.24
CA ILE A 55 18.86 -13.90 5.75
C ILE A 55 17.94 -13.25 4.72
N LEU A 56 18.38 -13.22 3.46
CA LEU A 56 17.60 -12.62 2.37
C LEU A 56 16.37 -13.46 2.01
N GLU A 57 16.48 -14.78 2.03
CA GLU A 57 15.36 -15.68 1.72
C GLU A 57 14.23 -15.54 2.75
N VAL A 58 14.57 -15.58 4.04
CA VAL A 58 13.59 -15.38 5.13
C VAL A 58 12.97 -13.98 5.04
N ALA A 59 13.77 -12.95 4.75
CA ALA A 59 13.25 -11.59 4.58
C ALA A 59 12.25 -11.48 3.43
N VAL A 60 12.55 -12.09 2.27
CA VAL A 60 11.62 -12.10 1.12
C VAL A 60 10.35 -12.89 1.46
N SER A 61 10.47 -14.04 2.10
CA SER A 61 9.34 -14.85 2.53
C SER A 61 8.43 -14.07 3.50
N TYR A 62 9.02 -13.42 4.50
CA TYR A 62 8.32 -12.56 5.45
C TYR A 62 7.56 -11.43 4.77
N LEU A 63 8.21 -10.70 3.85
CA LEU A 63 7.58 -9.59 3.13
C LEU A 63 6.43 -10.05 2.23
N LYS A 64 6.56 -11.21 1.57
CA LYS A 64 5.47 -11.79 0.78
C LYS A 64 4.27 -12.15 1.65
N GLN A 65 4.51 -12.76 2.81
CA GLN A 65 3.45 -13.08 3.76
C GLN A 65 2.77 -11.79 4.27
N GLN A 66 3.55 -10.77 4.63
CA GLN A 66 3.05 -9.48 5.08
C GLN A 66 2.19 -8.79 4.01
N SER A 67 2.65 -8.77 2.75
CA SER A 67 1.91 -8.18 1.62
C SER A 67 0.56 -8.86 1.42
N GLN A 68 0.52 -10.19 1.44
CA GLN A 68 -0.73 -10.93 1.26
C GLN A 68 -1.75 -10.65 2.37
N LEU A 69 -1.28 -10.47 3.61
CA LEU A 69 -2.12 -10.08 4.73
C LEU A 69 -2.59 -8.62 4.61
N GLN A 70 -1.73 -7.72 4.14
CA GLN A 70 -2.09 -6.32 3.92
C GLN A 70 -3.08 -6.16 2.77
N ASP A 71 -2.94 -6.86 1.66
CA ASP A 71 -3.88 -6.77 0.53
C ASP A 71 -5.28 -7.25 0.93
N GLN A 72 -5.39 -8.34 1.70
CA GLN A 72 -6.69 -8.77 2.23
C GLN A 72 -7.26 -7.80 3.25
N THR A 73 -6.44 -7.30 4.18
CA THR A 73 -6.94 -6.43 5.26
C THR A 73 -7.20 -5.00 4.79
N PHE A 74 -6.45 -4.47 3.82
CA PHE A 74 -6.61 -3.12 3.30
C PHE A 74 -7.87 -3.01 2.44
N ILE A 75 -8.11 -3.98 1.55
CA ILE A 75 -9.31 -3.99 0.69
C ILE A 75 -10.59 -4.13 1.53
N HIS A 76 -10.60 -5.03 2.52
CA HIS A 76 -11.77 -5.23 3.38
C HIS A 76 -12.00 -4.08 4.36
N LYS A 77 -10.93 -3.52 4.96
CA LYS A 77 -11.07 -2.41 5.92
C LYS A 77 -11.45 -1.10 5.24
N ASN A 78 -10.85 -0.75 4.10
CA ASN A 78 -11.24 0.48 3.39
C ASN A 78 -12.70 0.42 2.96
N LEU A 79 -13.14 -0.61 2.24
CA LEU A 79 -14.50 -0.61 1.69
C LEU A 79 -15.59 -0.60 2.77
N GLU A 80 -15.48 -1.43 3.82
CA GLU A 80 -16.52 -1.48 4.85
C GLU A 80 -16.47 -0.28 5.80
N GLN A 81 -15.27 0.19 6.17
CA GLN A 81 -15.15 1.38 7.02
C GLN A 81 -15.57 2.65 6.27
N ASP A 82 -15.24 2.78 4.99
CA ASP A 82 -15.64 3.93 4.16
C ASP A 82 -17.15 3.94 3.92
N PHE A 83 -17.76 2.78 3.65
CA PHE A 83 -19.21 2.68 3.50
C PHE A 83 -19.94 3.01 4.82
N ASN A 84 -19.53 2.40 5.94
CA ASN A 84 -20.19 2.62 7.23
C ASN A 84 -20.03 4.07 7.71
N SER A 85 -18.83 4.64 7.53
CA SER A 85 -18.55 6.05 7.82
C SER A 85 -19.40 6.99 6.97
N GLY A 86 -19.45 6.76 5.65
CA GLY A 86 -20.27 7.55 4.72
C GLY A 86 -21.76 7.44 5.02
N TYR A 87 -22.23 6.23 5.35
CA TYR A 87 -23.60 5.97 5.75
C TYR A 87 -23.98 6.66 7.06
N LEU A 88 -23.14 6.57 8.09
CA LEU A 88 -23.37 7.22 9.38
C LEU A 88 -23.38 8.75 9.24
N ARG A 89 -22.52 9.30 8.37
CA ARG A 89 -22.52 10.73 8.05
C ARG A 89 -23.82 11.17 7.37
N CYS A 90 -24.30 10.38 6.41
CA CYS A 90 -25.59 10.61 5.76
C CYS A 90 -26.74 10.56 6.77
N LEU A 91 -26.76 9.55 7.64
CA LEU A 91 -27.76 9.40 8.70
C LEU A 91 -27.76 10.59 9.65
N LYS A 92 -26.58 11.03 10.11
CA LYS A 92 -26.42 12.19 10.99
C LYS A 92 -27.00 13.46 10.35
N GLU A 93 -26.69 13.70 9.09
CA GLU A 93 -27.19 14.86 8.35
C GLU A 93 -28.71 14.79 8.15
N ALA A 94 -29.24 13.61 7.81
CA ALA A 94 -30.68 13.39 7.68
C ALA A 94 -31.41 13.65 9.01
N MET A 95 -30.86 13.16 10.13
CA MET A 95 -31.43 13.42 11.45
C MET A 95 -31.37 14.90 11.83
N HIS A 96 -30.26 15.57 11.52
CA HIS A 96 -30.09 17.00 11.76
C HIS A 96 -31.12 17.81 10.96
N PHE A 97 -31.30 17.51 9.68
CA PHE A 97 -32.32 18.15 8.84
C PHE A 97 -33.74 17.96 9.39
N LEU A 98 -34.09 16.74 9.80
CA LEU A 98 -35.40 16.44 10.40
C LEU A 98 -35.63 17.09 11.77
N SER A 99 -34.56 17.48 12.47
CA SER A 99 -34.67 18.22 13.74
C SER A 99 -34.91 19.72 13.52
N TYR A 100 -34.44 20.26 12.39
CA TYR A 100 -34.49 21.68 12.09
C TYR A 100 -35.78 22.09 11.34
N TYR A 101 -36.33 21.18 10.54
CA TYR A 101 -37.63 21.34 9.88
C TYR A 101 -38.65 20.48 10.60
N GLU A 102 -39.84 21.01 10.91
CA GLU A 102 -40.94 20.22 11.48
C GLU A 102 -41.55 19.33 10.38
N PRO A 103 -41.11 18.07 10.23
CA PRO A 103 -41.60 17.21 9.16
C PRO A 103 -42.92 16.61 9.63
N LYS A 104 -43.76 16.13 8.70
CA LYS A 104 -44.85 15.24 9.11
C LYS A 104 -44.23 14.08 9.91
N LYS A 105 -44.69 13.86 11.15
CA LYS A 105 -44.16 12.83 12.07
C LYS A 105 -44.02 11.45 11.41
N GLU A 106 -44.92 11.16 10.49
CA GLU A 106 -44.95 9.92 9.72
C GLU A 106 -43.75 9.74 8.77
N THR A 107 -43.30 10.80 8.11
CA THR A 107 -42.11 10.79 7.24
C THR A 107 -40.84 10.57 8.05
N GLN A 108 -40.74 11.18 9.24
CA GLN A 108 -39.62 11.01 10.16
C GLN A 108 -39.51 9.55 10.63
N VAL A 109 -40.64 8.95 11.05
CA VAL A 109 -40.70 7.55 11.49
C VAL A 109 -40.36 6.58 10.36
N GLN A 110 -40.89 6.80 9.15
CA GLN A 110 -40.57 5.95 7.99
C GLN A 110 -39.10 6.01 7.61
N LEU A 111 -38.50 7.20 7.67
CA LEU A 111 -37.10 7.41 7.32
C LEU A 111 -36.15 6.77 8.37
N ILE A 112 -36.42 6.95 9.66
CA ILE A 112 -35.67 6.28 10.74
C ILE A 112 -35.77 4.75 10.58
N LYS A 113 -36.97 4.23 10.30
CA LYS A 113 -37.18 2.79 10.06
C LYS A 113 -36.37 2.28 8.87
N HIS A 114 -36.26 3.06 7.79
CA HIS A 114 -35.43 2.70 6.64
C HIS A 114 -33.95 2.63 7.00
N PHE A 115 -33.44 3.62 7.75
CA PHE A 115 -32.04 3.61 8.18
C PHE A 115 -31.73 2.41 9.12
N CYS A 116 -32.57 2.15 10.13
CA CYS A 116 -32.36 0.98 10.99
C CYS A 116 -32.38 -0.35 10.22
N LYS A 117 -33.25 -0.49 9.20
CA LYS A 117 -33.29 -1.70 8.36
C LYS A 117 -32.05 -1.86 7.49
N ALA A 118 -31.53 -0.77 6.93
CA ALA A 118 -30.33 -0.81 6.08
C ALA A 118 -29.07 -1.19 6.88
N GLN A 119 -28.97 -0.80 8.15
CA GLN A 119 -27.90 -1.21 9.06
C GLN A 119 -27.90 -2.74 9.30
N MET A 120 -29.08 -3.37 9.36
CA MET A 120 -29.24 -4.81 9.63
C MET A 120 -29.13 -5.68 8.38
N GLY A 121 -29.17 -5.09 7.18
CA GLY A 121 -29.07 -5.82 5.89
C GLY A 121 -27.64 -6.07 5.40
N ALA A 122 -26.64 -5.44 6.03
CA ALA A 122 -25.23 -5.59 5.67
C ALA A 122 -24.60 -6.91 6.17
N ASP A 123 -25.23 -7.60 7.13
CA ASP A 123 -24.71 -8.83 7.73
C ASP A 123 -25.01 -10.10 6.88
N VAL A 124 -25.96 -10.05 5.95
CA VAL A 124 -26.54 -11.28 5.35
C VAL A 124 -26.24 -11.49 3.87
N ARG A 125 -25.11 -11.03 3.29
CA ARG A 125 -24.70 -11.51 1.94
C ARG A 125 -23.20 -11.56 1.70
N TYR A 126 -22.57 -12.65 2.15
CA TYR A 126 -21.42 -13.20 1.44
C TYR A 126 -21.90 -13.84 0.13
N SER A 127 -21.78 -13.12 -0.99
CA SER A 127 -21.75 -13.74 -2.31
C SER A 127 -20.99 -12.84 -3.30
N PRO A 128 -19.87 -13.29 -3.89
CA PRO A 128 -18.98 -12.46 -4.68
C PRO A 128 -19.47 -12.44 -6.13
N ALA A 129 -20.44 -11.59 -6.43
CA ALA A 129 -20.84 -11.34 -7.81
C ALA A 129 -21.07 -9.85 -8.03
N LEU A 130 -20.06 -9.23 -8.63
CA LEU A 130 -20.12 -8.10 -9.57
C LEU A 130 -21.21 -7.04 -9.25
N ARG A 131 -20.87 -6.06 -8.42
CA ARG A 131 -21.54 -4.75 -8.44
C ARG A 131 -20.60 -3.74 -9.10
N SER A 132 -20.84 -3.48 -10.38
CA SER A 132 -20.28 -2.33 -11.09
C SER A 132 -20.77 -1.03 -10.45
N PRO A 133 -19.92 0.01 -10.33
CA PRO A 133 -20.35 1.30 -9.83
C PRO A 133 -21.26 2.02 -10.86
N PRO A 134 -22.25 2.81 -10.41
CA PRO A 134 -23.11 3.56 -11.33
C PRO A 134 -22.31 4.65 -12.05
N LEU A 135 -22.38 4.65 -13.38
CA LEU A 135 -21.80 5.67 -14.25
C LEU A 135 -22.44 7.04 -13.97
N SER A 136 -21.63 8.02 -13.58
CA SER A 136 -22.04 9.43 -13.50
C SER A 136 -22.14 10.03 -14.91
N PRO A 137 -23.20 10.78 -15.24
CA PRO A 137 -23.29 11.51 -16.50
C PRO A 137 -22.81 12.94 -16.27
N HIS A 138 -21.61 13.29 -16.74
CA HIS A 138 -21.37 14.67 -17.15
C HIS A 138 -20.30 14.77 -18.24
N LEU A 139 -20.77 15.08 -19.44
CA LEU A 139 -20.01 15.55 -20.58
C LEU A 139 -19.35 16.89 -20.25
N PHE A 140 -18.04 17.01 -20.43
CA PHE A 140 -17.48 18.21 -21.03
C PHE A 140 -16.33 17.81 -21.94
N ALA A 141 -16.55 18.03 -23.23
CA ALA A 141 -15.60 17.81 -24.30
C ALA A 141 -14.37 18.69 -24.11
N ARG A 142 -13.20 18.07 -23.92
CA ARG A 142 -11.90 18.73 -24.06
C ARG A 142 -11.18 18.11 -25.24
N LYS A 143 -11.12 18.86 -26.35
CA LYS A 143 -10.30 18.52 -27.52
C LYS A 143 -8.83 18.54 -27.11
N GLN A 144 -8.10 17.46 -27.37
CA GLN A 144 -6.64 17.46 -27.48
C GLN A 144 -6.24 16.93 -28.86
N PRO A 145 -5.25 17.54 -29.53
CA PRO A 145 -4.77 17.07 -30.81
C PRO A 145 -3.79 15.89 -30.65
N ALA A 146 -3.71 15.09 -31.69
CA ALA A 146 -2.96 13.84 -31.79
C ALA A 146 -1.44 14.01 -31.64
N GLN A 147 -0.79 13.11 -30.89
CA GLN A 147 0.60 12.74 -31.12
C GLN A 147 0.80 11.22 -30.95
N LYS A 148 1.57 10.68 -31.89
CA LYS A 148 1.85 9.27 -32.19
C LYS A 148 3.02 8.73 -31.34
N THR A 149 2.90 7.44 -30.96
CA THR A 149 3.96 6.42 -30.76
C THR A 149 5.10 6.69 -29.77
N VAL A 150 5.32 5.80 -28.78
CA VAL A 150 6.46 4.85 -28.68
C VAL A 150 6.19 3.88 -27.52
N ALA A 151 6.33 2.59 -27.80
CA ALA A 151 6.18 1.49 -26.87
C ALA A 151 7.17 1.56 -25.70
N ALA A 152 6.68 1.28 -24.49
CA ALA A 152 7.49 1.17 -23.28
C ALA A 152 8.42 -0.05 -23.37
N ALA A 153 9.71 0.18 -23.53
CA ALA A 153 10.72 -0.84 -23.28
C ALA A 153 10.92 -0.99 -21.76
N PRO A 154 11.10 -2.22 -21.23
CA PRO A 154 11.36 -2.41 -19.81
C PRO A 154 12.76 -1.90 -19.47
N THR A 155 12.84 -1.12 -18.40
CA THR A 155 14.09 -0.60 -17.82
C THR A 155 15.01 -1.76 -17.45
N ILE A 156 15.99 -2.07 -18.31
CA ILE A 156 17.08 -2.98 -17.99
C ILE A 156 17.82 -2.41 -16.78
N TRP A 157 17.74 -3.15 -15.67
CA TRP A 157 18.58 -2.93 -14.50
C TRP A 157 20.04 -3.02 -14.94
N ARG A 158 20.83 -1.96 -14.76
CA ARG A 158 22.27 -1.97 -14.99
C ARG A 158 22.96 -2.07 -13.63
N PRO A 159 23.69 -3.17 -13.34
CA PRO A 159 24.62 -3.18 -12.23
C PRO A 159 25.74 -2.18 -12.58
N TRP A 160 26.02 -1.28 -11.64
CA TRP A 160 27.20 -0.43 -11.61
C TRP A 160 28.50 -1.25 -11.72
#